data_AF-A0A4Y9J652-F1
#
_entry.id   AF-A0A4Y9J652-F1
#
_cell.length_a   1.000
_cell.length_b   1.000
_cell.length_c   1.000
_cell.angle_alpha   90.00
_cell.angle_beta   90.00
_cell.angle_gamma   90.00
#
_symmetry.space_group_name_H-M   'P 1'
#
loop_
_entity.id
_entity.type
_entity.pdbx_description
1 polymer ?
#
loop_
_entity_poly.entity_id
_entity_poly.type
_entity_poly.pdbx_seq_one_letter_code
_entity_poly.pdbx_strand_id
1 'polypeptide(L)'
;MSKKKLLCRLGIASLLIGGGVVTTMAFNGFSLNGTPQENYRKKQLNYLKEHEADMIAYIQKRYPKIESVQFDWSTFEVDSISNGWITPSGYNLSVRGKFNNLEHTKLKVDFYLEKYDDMPNIDKIGMLNPAKILKDNVWVRYE
;
A
#
# COMPACT_ATOMS: atom_id res chain seq x y z
N MET A 1 10.21 55.04 21.29
CA MET A 1 9.12 54.18 21.80
C MET A 1 9.34 52.76 21.29
N SER A 2 9.57 51.84 22.23
CA SER A 2 9.68 50.37 22.12
C SER A 2 8.63 49.76 21.18
N LYS A 3 8.93 48.74 20.36
CA LYS A 3 8.77 47.32 20.75
C LYS A 3 9.63 46.36 19.90
N LYS A 4 10.50 45.64 20.60
CA LYS A 4 11.21 44.42 20.18
C LYS A 4 10.20 43.28 20.03
N LYS A 5 10.43 42.31 19.12
CA LYS A 5 10.69 40.88 19.44
C LYS A 5 11.13 40.14 18.17
N LEU A 6 12.42 39.85 18.14
CA LEU A 6 13.11 38.88 17.28
C LEU A 6 12.51 37.49 17.57
N LEU A 7 11.87 36.83 16.59
CA LEU A 7 11.45 35.44 16.75
C LEU A 7 12.55 34.52 16.21
N CYS A 8 13.39 34.02 17.12
CA CYS A 8 14.19 32.83 16.91
C CYS A 8 13.26 31.66 16.60
N ARG A 9 13.28 31.13 15.37
CA ARG A 9 12.76 29.79 15.07
C ARG A 9 13.93 28.80 15.19
N LEU A 10 14.28 28.47 16.42
CA LEU A 10 14.92 27.19 16.73
C LEU A 10 13.82 26.26 17.23
N GLY A 11 13.56 25.24 16.43
CA GLY A 11 12.61 24.18 16.71
C GLY A 11 12.89 23.03 15.76
N ILE A 12 14.09 22.45 15.87
CA ILE A 12 14.30 21.06 15.44
C ILE A 12 13.42 20.24 16.38
N ALA A 13 12.24 19.85 15.91
CA ALA A 13 11.41 18.85 16.55
C ALA A 13 11.50 17.57 15.72
N SER A 14 12.64 16.90 15.82
CA SER A 14 12.74 15.47 15.55
C SER A 14 11.96 14.74 16.65
N LEU A 15 10.74 14.31 16.35
CA LEU A 15 9.99 13.32 17.12
C LEU A 15 9.30 12.36 16.16
N LEU A 16 10.07 11.36 15.75
CA LEU A 16 9.59 10.06 15.34
C LEU A 16 8.96 9.39 16.57
N ILE A 17 7.63 9.45 16.68
CA ILE A 17 6.85 8.56 17.54
C ILE A 17 5.64 8.12 16.72
N GLY A 18 5.59 6.81 16.46
CA GLY A 18 4.47 6.01 15.94
C GLY A 18 3.36 6.78 15.22
N GLY A 19 3.39 6.77 13.89
CA GLY A 19 2.34 7.30 13.02
C GLY A 19 1.01 6.56 13.20
N GLY A 20 0.31 6.88 14.26
CA GLY A 20 -1.11 6.61 14.46
C GLY A 20 -1.84 7.94 14.48
N VAL A 21 -1.97 8.58 13.32
CA VAL A 21 -2.98 9.61 13.12
C VAL A 21 -4.04 9.00 12.22
N VAL A 22 -5.10 8.47 12.84
CA VAL A 22 -6.36 8.23 12.13
C VAL A 22 -6.92 9.63 11.84
N THR A 23 -6.50 10.24 10.74
CA THR A 23 -7.15 11.45 10.25
C THR A 23 -8.54 11.05 9.77
N THR A 24 -9.55 11.63 10.40
CA THR A 24 -10.96 11.61 10.02
C THR A 24 -11.13 11.71 8.50
N MET A 25 -11.46 10.60 7.83
CA MET A 25 -11.79 10.64 6.40
C MET A 25 -13.22 11.12 6.22
N ALA A 26 -13.39 12.44 6.23
CA ALA A 26 -14.51 13.07 5.52
C ALA A 26 -14.18 13.02 4.02
N PHE A 27 -14.83 12.13 3.25
CA PHE A 27 -14.73 12.16 1.80
C PHE A 27 -15.72 13.17 1.21
N ASN A 28 -15.29 14.43 1.18
CA ASN A 28 -15.85 15.43 0.30
C ASN A 28 -15.31 15.22 -1.14
N GLY A 29 -16.19 14.90 -2.07
CA GLY A 29 -16.04 15.23 -3.49
C GLY A 29 -15.23 14.25 -4.37
N PHE A 30 -15.91 13.27 -4.95
CA PHE A 30 -15.41 12.65 -6.18
C PHE A 30 -15.86 13.48 -7.39
N SER A 31 -14.93 14.29 -7.92
CA SER A 31 -15.02 14.84 -9.28
C SER A 31 -14.37 13.85 -10.26
N LEU A 32 -15.13 13.40 -11.26
CA LEU A 32 -14.71 12.43 -12.28
C LEU A 32 -14.42 13.15 -13.60
N ASN A 33 -13.20 13.67 -13.75
CA ASN A 33 -12.75 14.35 -14.97
C ASN A 33 -11.72 13.53 -15.79
N GLY A 34 -11.63 12.21 -15.57
CA GLY A 34 -10.71 11.31 -16.28
C GLY A 34 -11.44 10.28 -17.16
N THR A 35 -10.68 9.52 -17.95
CA THR A 35 -11.21 8.37 -18.70
C THR A 35 -11.85 7.35 -17.75
N PRO A 36 -12.81 6.52 -18.23
CA PRO A 36 -13.40 5.47 -17.40
C PRO A 36 -12.36 4.61 -16.68
N GLN A 37 -11.30 4.19 -17.39
CA GLN A 37 -10.22 3.38 -16.83
C GLN A 37 -9.48 4.09 -15.68
N GLU A 38 -9.13 5.36 -15.84
CA GLU A 38 -8.49 6.15 -14.78
C GLU A 38 -9.41 6.30 -13.56
N ASN A 39 -10.71 6.45 -13.79
CA ASN A 39 -11.70 6.56 -12.72
C ASN A 39 -11.77 5.27 -11.88
N TYR A 40 -11.78 4.09 -12.50
CA TYR A 40 -11.80 2.81 -11.77
C TYR A 40 -10.49 2.55 -11.02
N ARG A 41 -9.33 2.80 -11.66
CA ARG A 41 -8.02 2.67 -10.99
C ARG A 41 -7.90 3.56 -9.75
N LYS A 42 -8.44 4.79 -9.82
CA LYS A 42 -8.48 5.70 -8.67
C LYS A 42 -9.35 5.17 -7.54
N LYS A 43 -10.53 4.61 -7.85
CA LYS A 43 -11.40 3.97 -6.85
C LYS A 43 -10.73 2.78 -6.19
N GLN A 44 -10.13 1.90 -6.99
CA GLN A 44 -9.37 0.74 -6.50
C GLN A 44 -8.22 1.16 -5.57
N LEU A 45 -7.40 2.13 -5.97
CA LEU A 45 -6.31 2.64 -5.13
C LEU A 45 -6.81 3.27 -3.83
N ASN A 46 -7.92 4.03 -3.87
CA ASN A 46 -8.51 4.61 -2.67
C ASN A 46 -9.02 3.52 -1.72
N TYR A 47 -9.68 2.48 -2.24
CA TYR A 47 -10.08 1.34 -1.43
C TYR A 47 -8.89 0.70 -0.71
N LEU A 48 -7.77 0.48 -1.40
CA LEU A 48 -6.57 -0.09 -0.74
C LEU A 48 -6.04 0.81 0.37
N LYS A 49 -6.09 2.13 0.20
CA LYS A 49 -5.66 3.08 1.24
C LYS A 49 -6.63 3.10 2.43
N GLU A 50 -7.94 3.00 2.17
CA GLU A 50 -8.96 2.89 3.22
C GLU A 50 -8.81 1.59 4.03
N HIS A 51 -8.39 0.51 3.36
CA HIS A 51 -8.18 -0.81 3.95
C HIS A 51 -6.71 -1.12 4.29
N GLU A 52 -5.85 -0.10 4.42
CA GLU A 52 -4.43 -0.28 4.71
C GLU A 52 -4.22 -1.09 6.01
N ALA A 53 -4.96 -0.76 7.07
CA ALA A 53 -4.86 -1.44 8.36
C ALA A 53 -5.24 -2.93 8.26
N ASP A 54 -6.28 -3.26 7.47
CA ASP A 54 -6.71 -4.64 7.27
C ASP A 54 -5.66 -5.45 6.51
N MET A 55 -5.04 -4.85 5.47
CA MET A 55 -3.95 -5.47 4.74
C MET A 55 -2.73 -5.72 5.64
N ILE A 56 -2.38 -4.76 6.51
CA ILE A 56 -1.30 -4.91 7.49
C ILE A 56 -1.62 -6.06 8.45
N ALA A 57 -2.83 -6.10 9.01
CA ALA A 57 -3.25 -7.18 9.91
C ALA A 57 -3.15 -8.57 9.25
N TYR A 58 -3.54 -8.68 7.98
CA TYR A 58 -3.37 -9.91 7.20
C TYR A 58 -1.90 -10.30 7.04
N ILE A 59 -1.02 -9.35 6.70
CA ILE A 59 0.43 -9.60 6.57
C ILE A 59 1.02 -10.07 7.89
N GLN A 60 0.72 -9.37 9.00
CA GLN A 60 1.25 -9.68 10.33
C GLN A 60 0.76 -11.04 10.85
N LYS A 61 -0.49 -11.40 10.56
CA LYS A 61 -1.02 -12.74 10.87
C LYS A 61 -0.22 -13.85 10.16
N ARG A 62 0.22 -13.60 8.91
CA ARG A 62 0.98 -14.56 8.11
C ARG A 62 2.47 -14.55 8.43
N TYR A 63 3.01 -13.40 8.82
CA TYR A 63 4.41 -13.17 9.12
C TYR A 63 4.54 -12.45 10.47
N PRO A 64 4.49 -13.18 11.61
CA PRO A 64 4.46 -12.57 12.93
C PRO A 64 5.68 -11.70 13.29
N LYS A 65 6.81 -11.88 12.57
CA LYS A 65 8.02 -11.04 12.74
C LYS A 65 7.97 -9.73 11.97
N ILE A 66 6.95 -9.50 11.13
CA ILE A 66 6.69 -8.21 10.50
C ILE A 66 5.93 -7.35 11.51
N GLU A 67 6.59 -6.33 12.04
CA GLU A 67 6.05 -5.40 13.03
C GLU A 67 5.48 -4.14 12.37
N SER A 68 6.01 -3.75 11.20
CA SER A 68 5.53 -2.61 10.44
C SER A 68 5.59 -2.86 8.94
N VAL A 69 4.69 -2.25 8.20
CA VAL A 69 4.62 -2.30 6.73
C VAL A 69 4.55 -0.87 6.20
N GLN A 70 5.25 -0.61 5.09
CA GLN A 70 5.24 0.67 4.40
C GLN A 70 4.88 0.40 2.94
N PHE A 71 3.63 0.67 2.56
CA PHE A 71 3.17 0.48 1.18
C PHE A 71 3.73 1.56 0.26
N ASP A 72 4.19 1.12 -0.91
CA ASP A 72 4.54 2.01 -2.02
C ASP A 72 3.36 2.06 -3.00
N TRP A 73 2.45 3.00 -2.75
CA TRP A 73 1.25 3.22 -3.57
C TRP A 73 1.54 3.51 -5.04
N SER A 74 2.77 3.95 -5.38
CA SER A 74 3.16 4.16 -6.77
C SER A 74 3.33 2.86 -7.55
N THR A 75 3.50 1.73 -6.85
CA THR A 75 3.62 0.38 -7.44
C THR A 75 2.27 -0.30 -7.66
N PHE A 76 1.16 0.42 -7.46
CA PHE A 76 -0.18 -0.10 -7.71
C PHE A 76 -0.36 -0.47 -9.18
N GLU A 77 -0.62 -1.74 -9.43
CA GLU A 77 -0.80 -2.31 -10.76
C GLU A 77 -2.02 -3.25 -10.82
N VAL A 78 -2.63 -3.34 -12.00
CA VAL A 78 -3.71 -4.29 -12.29
C VAL A 78 -3.32 -4.99 -13.58
N ASP A 79 -2.88 -6.24 -13.44
CA ASP A 79 -2.31 -7.01 -14.54
C ASP A 79 -3.26 -8.14 -14.93
N SER A 80 -3.33 -8.46 -16.23
CA SER A 80 -4.10 -9.62 -16.67
C SER A 80 -3.43 -10.92 -16.22
N ILE A 81 -4.25 -11.84 -15.72
CA ILE A 81 -3.84 -13.22 -15.46
C ILE A 81 -4.14 -13.99 -16.75
N SER A 82 -3.09 -14.35 -17.49
CA SER A 82 -3.22 -15.20 -18.69
C SER A 82 -2.37 -16.45 -18.55
N ASN A 83 -2.96 -17.58 -18.92
CA ASN A 83 -2.26 -18.86 -19.06
C ASN A 83 -1.89 -19.16 -20.52
N GLY A 84 -1.98 -18.18 -21.44
CA GLY A 84 -1.77 -18.38 -22.89
C GLY A 84 -3.05 -18.37 -23.73
N TRP A 85 -4.19 -18.00 -23.16
CA TRP A 85 -5.46 -17.79 -23.87
C TRP A 85 -5.62 -16.32 -24.28
N ILE A 86 -6.34 -16.07 -25.39
CA ILE A 86 -6.60 -14.72 -25.92
C ILE A 86 -7.37 -13.87 -24.90
N THR A 87 -8.29 -14.49 -24.16
CA THR A 87 -9.04 -13.85 -23.07
C THR A 87 -8.34 -14.10 -21.73
N PRO A 88 -8.03 -13.05 -20.94
CA PRO A 88 -7.55 -13.21 -19.56
C PRO A 88 -8.51 -14.06 -18.74
N SER A 89 -7.97 -14.91 -17.87
CA SER A 89 -8.76 -15.69 -16.91
C SER A 89 -9.19 -14.86 -15.69
N GLY A 90 -8.72 -13.62 -15.60
CA GLY A 90 -8.99 -12.66 -14.55
C GLY A 90 -7.89 -11.60 -14.52
N TYR A 91 -7.86 -10.80 -13.46
CA TYR A 91 -6.85 -9.78 -13.24
C TYR A 91 -6.29 -9.87 -11.82
N ASN A 92 -5.02 -9.52 -11.66
CA ASN A 92 -4.37 -9.37 -10.38
C ASN A 92 -4.14 -7.89 -10.10
N LEU A 93 -4.88 -7.35 -9.14
CA LEU A 93 -4.58 -6.05 -8.56
C LEU A 93 -3.55 -6.23 -7.46
N SER A 94 -2.51 -5.41 -7.46
CA SER A 94 -1.44 -5.59 -6.49
C SER A 94 -0.72 -4.30 -6.12
N VAL A 95 -0.11 -4.31 -4.92
CA VAL A 95 0.70 -3.21 -4.40
C VAL A 95 1.90 -3.79 -3.65
N ARG A 96 3.07 -3.16 -3.82
CA ARG A 96 4.30 -3.55 -3.14
C ARG A 96 4.47 -2.74 -1.87
N GLY A 97 5.24 -3.31 -0.94
CA GLY A 97 5.63 -2.63 0.27
C GLY A 97 7.02 -3.04 0.75
N LYS A 98 7.48 -2.32 1.76
CA LYS A 98 8.60 -2.71 2.61
C LYS A 98 8.05 -3.09 3.99
N PHE A 99 8.87 -3.76 4.78
CA PHE A 99 8.52 -4.07 6.17
C PHE A 99 9.69 -3.79 7.11
N ASN A 100 9.36 -3.54 8.38
CA ASN A 100 10.29 -3.31 9.48
C ASN A 100 11.31 -2.19 9.22
N ASN A 101 10.98 -1.24 8.33
CA ASN A 101 11.89 -0.18 7.87
C ASN A 101 13.20 -0.72 7.29
N LEU A 102 13.20 -1.96 6.76
CA LEU A 102 14.36 -2.60 6.17
C LEU A 102 14.47 -2.25 4.69
N GLU A 103 15.68 -1.87 4.26
CA GLU A 103 15.90 -1.37 2.89
C GLU A 103 15.68 -2.43 1.81
N HIS A 104 16.14 -3.66 2.05
CA HIS A 104 16.16 -4.75 1.07
C HIS A 104 15.15 -5.83 1.39
N THR A 105 13.88 -5.47 1.29
CA THR A 105 12.75 -6.37 1.48
C THR A 105 11.91 -6.48 0.22
N LYS A 106 11.18 -7.60 0.10
CA LYS A 106 10.16 -7.81 -0.93
C LYS A 106 8.88 -8.23 -0.25
N LEU A 107 7.85 -7.43 -0.48
CA LEU A 107 6.49 -7.69 -0.04
C LEU A 107 5.55 -7.24 -1.17
N LYS A 108 4.59 -8.08 -1.51
CA LYS A 108 3.54 -7.79 -2.50
C LYS A 108 2.23 -8.36 -1.97
N VAL A 109 1.21 -7.52 -1.92
CA VAL A 109 -0.17 -7.91 -1.62
C VAL A 109 -0.93 -7.97 -2.94
N ASP A 110 -1.76 -8.99 -3.07
CA ASP A 110 -2.44 -9.37 -4.30
C ASP A 110 -3.95 -9.53 -4.05
N PHE A 111 -4.76 -9.12 -5.03
CA PHE A 111 -6.21 -9.29 -5.06
C PHE A 111 -6.63 -9.80 -6.42
N TYR A 112 -7.37 -10.90 -6.43
CA TYR A 112 -7.99 -11.40 -7.66
C TYR A 112 -9.24 -10.58 -8.01
N LEU A 113 -9.31 -10.15 -9.27
CA LEU A 113 -10.48 -9.49 -9.86
C LEU A 113 -11.00 -10.32 -11.05
N GLU A 114 -12.31 -10.42 -11.20
CA GLU A 114 -12.92 -11.08 -12.36
C GLU A 114 -12.80 -10.19 -13.61
N LYS A 115 -13.02 -8.88 -13.44
CA LYS A 115 -12.83 -7.85 -14.47
C LYS A 115 -11.82 -6.80 -14.03
N TYR A 116 -11.23 -6.11 -15.00
CA TYR A 116 -10.19 -5.10 -14.75
C TYR A 116 -10.66 -3.98 -13.83
N ASP A 117 -11.93 -3.59 -13.95
CA ASP A 117 -12.56 -2.47 -13.27
C ASP A 117 -13.34 -2.86 -12.00
N ASP A 118 -13.33 -4.14 -11.62
CA ASP A 118 -13.93 -4.59 -10.38
C ASP A 118 -13.19 -4.02 -9.16
N MET A 119 -13.93 -3.79 -8.08
CA MET A 119 -13.34 -3.41 -6.79
C MET A 119 -12.69 -4.64 -6.13
N PRO A 120 -11.49 -4.49 -5.53
CA PRO A 120 -10.93 -5.55 -4.68
C PRO A 120 -11.84 -5.81 -3.47
N ASN A 121 -11.67 -6.99 -2.87
CA ASN A 121 -12.37 -7.38 -1.64
C ASN A 121 -11.32 -7.83 -0.61
N ILE A 122 -11.34 -7.21 0.56
CA ILE A 122 -10.41 -7.51 1.66
C ILE A 122 -10.44 -8.98 2.10
N ASP A 123 -11.59 -9.65 2.00
CA ASP A 123 -11.72 -11.08 2.33
C ASP A 123 -11.00 -11.98 1.32
N LYS A 124 -10.71 -11.45 0.12
CA LYS A 124 -9.97 -12.14 -0.95
C LYS A 124 -8.52 -11.68 -1.05
N ILE A 125 -8.00 -10.99 -0.02
CA ILE A 125 -6.60 -10.59 0.04
C ILE A 125 -5.67 -11.82 -0.01
N GLY A 126 -4.58 -11.69 -0.76
CA GLY A 126 -3.60 -12.74 -0.96
C GLY A 126 -2.17 -12.22 -1.02
N MET A 127 -1.24 -13.16 -1.06
CA MET A 127 0.17 -12.93 -1.39
C MET A 127 0.64 -14.08 -2.26
N LEU A 128 0.80 -13.83 -3.56
CA LEU A 128 1.26 -14.82 -4.53
C LEU A 128 2.72 -15.22 -4.28
N ASN A 129 3.51 -14.29 -3.75
CA ASN A 129 4.90 -14.51 -3.38
C ASN A 129 5.09 -14.31 -1.87
N PRO A 130 5.93 -15.12 -1.22
CA PRO A 130 6.22 -14.92 0.19
C PRO A 130 6.98 -13.62 0.41
N ALA A 131 6.86 -13.05 1.62
CA ALA A 131 7.75 -11.98 2.06
C ALA A 131 9.22 -12.46 2.03
N LYS A 132 10.13 -11.61 1.54
CA LYS A 132 11.56 -11.93 1.45
C LYS A 132 12.44 -10.80 1.95
N ILE A 133 13.62 -11.15 2.42
CA ILE A 133 14.71 -10.24 2.78
C ILE A 133 15.97 -10.64 2.03
N LEU A 134 16.80 -9.67 1.64
CA LEU A 134 18.11 -9.94 1.07
C LEU A 134 19.11 -10.21 2.20
N LYS A 135 19.78 -11.37 2.15
CA LYS A 135 20.90 -11.72 3.05
C LYS A 135 22.02 -12.31 2.20
N ASP A 136 23.24 -11.81 2.38
CA ASP A 136 24.43 -12.28 1.65
C ASP A 136 24.22 -12.38 0.12
N ASN A 137 23.59 -11.34 -0.46
CA ASN A 137 23.18 -11.26 -1.87
C ASN A 137 22.16 -12.32 -2.33
N VAL A 138 21.52 -13.04 -1.41
CA VAL A 138 20.48 -14.03 -1.71
C VAL A 138 19.13 -13.60 -1.11
N TRP A 139 18.07 -13.68 -1.92
CA TRP A 139 16.71 -13.43 -1.45
C TRP A 139 16.18 -14.66 -0.70
N VAL A 140 16.07 -14.56 0.62
CA VAL A 140 15.55 -15.62 1.48
C VAL A 140 14.14 -15.27 1.96
N ARG A 141 13.32 -16.29 2.24
CA ARG A 141 12.00 -16.07 2.84
C ARG A 141 12.15 -15.40 4.20
N TYR A 142 11.28 -14.44 4.46
CA TYR A 142 11.14 -13.84 5.78
C TYR A 142 10.12 -14.67 6.56
N GLU A 143 10.60 -15.38 7.57
CA GLU A 143 9.82 -16.23 8.49
C GLU A 143 9.93 -15.64 9.89
#